data_AF-A0A925UMR7-F1
#
_entry.id   AF-A0A925UMR7-F1
#
_cell.length_a   1.000
_cell.length_b   1.000
_cell.length_c   1.000
_cell.angle_alpha   90.00
_cell.angle_beta   90.00
_cell.angle_gamma   90.00
#
_symmetry.space_group_name_H-M   'P 1'
#
loop_
_entity.id
_entity.type
_entity.pdbx_description
1 polymer ?
#
loop_
_entity_poly.entity_id
_entity_poly.type
_entity_poly.pdbx_seq_one_letter_code
_entity_poly.pdbx_strand_id
1 'polypeptide(L)' 'MKTYLVTGGAGFIGSNFVHYMLNKYSDIKILNLDKLTYAGNLENLTAIEGNPNYTFV' A
#
# COMPACT_ATOMS: atom_id res chain seq x y z
N MET A 1 -17.63 1.13 -2.01
CA MET A 1 -16.18 0.86 -2.02
C MET A 1 -15.43 2.18 -2.20
N LYS A 2 -14.73 2.64 -1.15
CA LYS A 2 -13.93 3.88 -1.22
C LYS A 2 -12.51 3.54 -1.69
N THR A 3 -11.93 4.41 -2.51
CA THR A 3 -10.54 4.25 -2.99
C THR A 3 -9.65 5.30 -2.35
N TYR A 4 -8.52 4.88 -1.79
CA TYR A 4 -7.53 5.74 -1.15
C TYR A 4 -6.26 5.76 -2.00
N LEU A 5 -5.77 6.96 -2.32
CA LEU A 5 -4.44 7.15 -2.88
C LEU A 5 -3.45 7.32 -1.72
N VAL A 6 -2.47 6.44 -1.65
CA VAL A 6 -1.38 6.50 -0.67
C VAL A 6 -0.11 6.84 -1.42
N THR A 7 0.47 8.00 -1.13
CA THR A 7 1.76 8.40 -1.70
C THR A 7 2.89 7.97 -0.78
N GLY A 8 3.97 7.39 -1.32
CA GLY A 8 5.10 6.95 -0.50
C GLY A 8 4.83 5.66 0.30
N GLY A 9 3.91 4.83 -0.17
CA GLY A 9 3.47 3.62 0.53
C GLY A 9 4.49 2.48 0.54
N ALA A 10 5.63 2.58 -0.16
CA ALA A 10 6.74 1.62 -0.04
C ALA A 10 7.73 1.99 1.09
N GLY A 11 7.59 3.18 1.71
CA GLY A 11 8.39 3.60 2.87
C GLY A 11 7.94 2.95 4.19
N PHE A 12 8.64 3.24 5.29
CA PHE A 12 8.37 2.62 6.59
C PHE A 12 6.93 2.83 7.11
N ILE A 13 6.49 4.08 7.26
CA ILE A 13 5.13 4.38 7.74
C ILE A 13 4.09 4.04 6.67
N GLY A 14 4.40 4.37 5.41
CA GLY A 14 3.50 4.16 4.29
C GLY A 14 3.10 2.69 4.13
N SER A 15 4.07 1.77 4.15
CA SER A 15 3.79 0.34 4.00
C SER A 15 2.95 -0.21 5.15
N ASN A 16 3.31 0.12 6.39
CA ASN A 16 2.52 -0.27 7.57
C ASN A 16 1.09 0.30 7.53
N PHE A 17 0.90 1.52 7.05
CA PHE A 17 -0.41 2.10 6.84
C PHE A 17 -1.22 1.31 5.80
N VAL A 18 -0.62 0.95 4.66
CA VAL A 18 -1.28 0.13 3.63
C VAL A 18 -1.70 -1.23 4.21
N HIS A 19 -0.80 -1.93 4.91
CA HIS A 19 -1.10 -3.20 5.58
C HIS A 19 -2.27 -3.07 6.56
N TYR A 20 -2.19 -2.08 7.44
CA TYR A 20 -3.22 -1.82 8.44
C TYR A 20 -4.59 -1.57 7.81
N MET A 21 -4.64 -0.73 6.78
CA MET A 21 -5.88 -0.36 6.12
C MET A 21 -6.52 -1.53 5.38
N LEU A 22 -5.74 -2.32 4.64
CA LEU A 22 -6.24 -3.52 3.95
C LEU A 22 -6.73 -4.61 4.93
N ASN A 23 -6.08 -4.74 6.09
CA ASN A 23 -6.49 -5.71 7.11
C ASN A 23 -7.74 -5.26 7.88
N LYS A 24 -7.89 -3.95 8.12
CA LYS A 24 -8.98 -3.41 8.94
C LYS A 24 -10.28 -3.23 8.17
N TYR A 25 -10.20 -2.90 6.88
CA TYR A 25 -11.35 -2.55 6.07
C TYR A 25 -11.40 -3.44 4.83
N SER A 26 -12.41 -4.31 4.74
CA SER A 26 -12.60 -5.21 3.59
C SER A 26 -13.26 -4.53 2.38
N ASP A 27 -13.86 -3.35 2.55
CA ASP A 27 -14.65 -2.64 1.56
C ASP A 27 -13.95 -1.38 0.98
N ILE A 28 -12.62 -1.37 1.02
CA ILE A 28 -11.79 -0.29 0.46
C ILE A 28 -10.85 -0.80 -0.63
N LYS A 29 -10.36 0.11 -1.46
CA LYS A 29 -9.25 -0.11 -2.39
C LYS A 29 -8.11 0.86 -2.08
N ILE A 30 -6.87 0.39 -2.17
CA ILE A 30 -5.69 1.23 -2.02
C ILE A 30 -4.91 1.27 -3.33
N LEU A 31 -4.63 2.49 -3.80
CA LEU A 31 -3.67 2.78 -4.85
C LEU A 31 -2.42 3.34 -4.17
N ASN A 32 -1.33 2.59 -4.15
CA ASN A 32 -0.05 3.06 -3.62
C ASN A 32 0.78 3.66 -4.76
N LEU A 33 0.91 4.98 -4.79
CA LEU A 33 1.79 5.69 -5.72
C LEU A 33 3.15 5.93 -5.05
N ASP A 34 4.19 5.26 -5.54
CA ASP A 34 5.52 5.41 -4.98
C ASP A 34 6.59 5.56 -6.06
N LYS A 35 7.49 6.52 -5.88
CA LYS A 35 8.61 6.76 -6.80
C LYS A 35 9.77 5.77 -6.60
N LEU A 36 9.74 4.97 -5.54
CA LEU A 36 10.81 4.04 -5.15
C LEU A 36 12.16 4.76 -5.07
N THR A 37 12.16 5.89 -4.37
CA THR A 37 13.43 6.56 -4.01
C THR A 37 14.20 5.74 -2.97
N TYR A 38 15.37 6.21 -2.53
CA TYR A 38 16.23 5.51 -1.56
C TYR A 38 15.49 4.95 -0.32
N ALA A 39 14.45 5.63 0.16
CA ALA A 39 13.70 5.22 1.34
C ALA A 39 12.54 4.24 1.06
N GLY A 40 12.24 3.94 -0.21
CA GLY A 40 11.19 3.00 -0.61
C GLY A 40 11.73 1.58 -0.81
N ASN A 41 11.07 0.58 -0.22
CA ASN A 41 11.43 -0.82 -0.39
C ASN A 41 10.18 -1.67 -0.69
N LEU A 42 10.15 -2.34 -1.84
CA LEU A 42 9.06 -3.23 -2.25
C LEU A 42 8.94 -4.48 -1.36
N GLU A 43 10.02 -4.91 -0.71
CA GLU A 43 9.96 -6.02 0.26
C GLU A 43 9.00 -5.72 1.43
N ASN A 44 8.77 -4.44 1.73
CA ASN A 44 7.78 -4.04 2.73
C ASN A 44 6.34 -4.38 2.30
N LEU A 45 6.09 -4.63 1.01
CA LEU A 45 4.75 -4.80 0.43
C LEU A 45 4.46 -6.25 -0.01
N THR A 46 5.45 -7.15 0.06
CA THR A 46 5.33 -8.55 -0.42
C THR A 46 4.11 -9.29 0.17
N ALA A 47 3.77 -9.03 1.44
CA ALA A 47 2.63 -9.69 2.09
C ALA A 47 1.26 -9.30 1.50
N ILE A 48 1.17 -8.20 0.74
CA ILE A 48 -0.09 -7.67 0.17
C ILE A 48 -0.05 -7.52 -1.36
N GLU A 49 1.05 -7.90 -2.02
CA GLU A 49 1.23 -7.75 -3.47
C GLU A 49 0.10 -8.42 -4.28
N GLY A 50 -0.40 -9.57 -3.84
CA GLY A 50 -1.50 -10.29 -4.47
C GLY A 50 -2.91 -9.91 -3.99
N ASN A 51 -3.05 -8.90 -3.11
CA ASN A 51 -4.36 -8.52 -2.58
C ASN A 51 -5.20 -7.83 -3.68
N PRO A 52 -6.43 -8.30 -3.99
CA PRO A 52 -7.25 -7.74 -5.07
C PRO A 52 -7.68 -6.27 -4.82
N ASN A 53 -7.64 -5.83 -3.56
CA ASN A 53 -7.95 -4.47 -3.15
C ASN A 53 -6.70 -3.56 -3.10
N TYR A 54 -5.54 -4.07 -3.51
CA TYR A 54 -4.28 -3.34 -3.56
C TYR A 54 -3.81 -3.17 -5.00
N THR A 55 -3.26 -2.00 -5.32
CA THR A 55 -2.58 -1.76 -6.59
C THR A 55 -1.41 -0.82 -6.34
N PHE A 56 -0.23 -1.21 -6.82
CA PHE A 56 0.96 -0.37 -6.83
C PHE A 56 1.05 0.39 -8.16
N VAL A 57 1.38 1.68 -8.10
CA VAL A 57 1.50 2.61 -9.24
C VAL A 57 2.83 3.35 -9.18
#